data_AF-A0A7K2XCD4-F1
#
_entry.id   AF-A0A7K2XCD4-F1
#
_cell.length_a   1.000
_cell.length_b   1.000
_cell.length_c   1.000
_cell.angle_alpha   90.00
_cell.angle_beta   90.00
_cell.angle_gamma   90.00
#
_symmetry.space_group_name_H-M   'P 1'
#
loop_
_entity.id
_entity.type
_entity.pdbx_description
1 polymer ?
#
loop_
_entity_poly.entity_id
_entity_poly.type
_entity_poly.pdbx_seq_one_letter_code
_entity_poly.pdbx_strand_id
1 'polypeptide(L)'
;VNVLAFGADPTGRRDAAPAVERAIAFARRVDRPVYLPPGTFRIDRHVVVDDVTIVGAGNWHTILKGRQVTLAEPAPDGSRHTGVGLYGRSAAEGGSR
;
A
#
# COMPACT_ATOMS: atom_id res chain seq x y z
N VAL A 1 -12.65 -0.43 6.14
CA VAL A 1 -12.58 -1.29 4.94
C VAL A 1 -11.45 -2.29 5.13
N ASN A 2 -11.74 -3.57 5.36
CA ASN A 2 -10.71 -4.57 5.59
C ASN A 2 -10.13 -5.08 4.27
N VAL A 3 -8.80 -5.07 4.10
CA VAL A 3 -8.12 -5.49 2.87
C VAL A 3 -8.35 -6.96 2.50
N LEU A 4 -8.68 -7.82 3.48
CA LEU A 4 -8.98 -9.24 3.22
C LEU A 4 -10.22 -9.41 2.35
N ALA A 5 -11.20 -8.51 2.47
CA ALA A 5 -12.40 -8.52 1.62
C ALA A 5 -12.09 -8.24 0.14
N PHE A 6 -10.88 -7.74 -0.16
CA PHE A 6 -10.39 -7.44 -1.51
C PHE A 6 -9.34 -8.44 -1.98
N GLY A 7 -9.11 -9.52 -1.22
CA GLY A 7 -8.20 -10.61 -1.55
C GLY A 7 -6.75 -10.37 -1.15
N ALA A 8 -6.47 -9.50 -0.18
CA ALA A 8 -5.11 -9.35 0.35
C ALA A 8 -4.65 -10.64 1.04
N ASP A 9 -3.41 -11.06 0.79
CA ASP A 9 -2.81 -12.25 1.39
C ASP A 9 -2.07 -11.88 2.70
N PRO A 10 -2.58 -12.28 3.88
CA PRO A 10 -1.95 -12.00 5.16
C PRO A 10 -0.77 -12.92 5.48
N THR A 11 -0.42 -13.86 4.60
CA THR A 11 0.77 -14.73 4.74
C THR A 11 1.99 -14.15 4.04
N GLY A 12 1.78 -13.20 3.13
CA GLY A 12 2.83 -12.53 2.38
C GLY A 12 3.51 -13.45 1.36
N ARG A 13 2.81 -14.48 0.89
CA ARG A 13 3.24 -15.37 -0.20
C ARG A 13 2.95 -14.73 -1.55
N ARG A 14 1.83 -14.02 -1.67
CA ARG A 14 1.39 -13.28 -2.85
C ARG A 14 1.46 -11.78 -2.60
N ASP A 15 1.65 -11.02 -3.68
CA ASP A 15 1.61 -9.56 -3.62
C ASP A 15 0.18 -9.09 -3.27
N ALA A 16 0.06 -8.35 -2.18
CA ALA A 16 -1.16 -7.79 -1.65
C ALA A 16 -1.46 -6.40 -2.22
N ALA A 17 -0.51 -5.76 -2.93
CA ALA A 17 -0.67 -4.40 -3.45
C ALA A 17 -1.97 -4.21 -4.27
N PRO A 18 -2.35 -5.11 -5.21
CA PRO A 18 -3.61 -4.95 -5.96
C PRO A 18 -4.86 -4.95 -5.07
N ALA A 19 -4.85 -5.73 -3.99
CA ALA A 19 -5.97 -5.80 -3.06
C ALA A 19 -6.05 -4.54 -2.18
N VAL A 20 -4.90 -4.03 -1.75
CA VAL A 20 -4.80 -2.77 -0.98
C VAL A 20 -5.25 -1.59 -1.83
N GLU A 21 -4.82 -1.48 -3.09
CA GLU A 21 -5.26 -0.44 -4.03
C GLU A 21 -6.79 -0.44 -4.23
N ARG A 22 -7.40 -1.63 -4.40
CA ARG A 22 -8.87 -1.76 -4.48
C ARG A 22 -9.56 -1.34 -3.19
N ALA A 23 -9.01 -1.72 -2.04
CA ALA A 23 -9.54 -1.33 -0.74
C ALA A 23 -9.47 0.19 -0.53
N ILE A 24 -8.37 0.84 -0.93
CA ILE A 24 -8.20 2.31 -0.91
C ILE A 24 -9.24 2.98 -1.81
N ALA A 25 -9.39 2.52 -3.06
CA ALA A 25 -10.36 3.09 -3.99
C ALA A 25 -11.79 3.00 -3.46
N PHE A 26 -12.14 1.89 -2.81
CA PHE A 26 -13.45 1.73 -2.16
C PHE A 26 -13.58 2.62 -0.93
N ALA A 27 -12.58 2.62 -0.04
CA ALA A 27 -12.52 3.40 1.18
C ALA A 27 -12.70 4.91 0.96
N ARG A 28 -12.06 5.47 -0.08
CA ARG A 28 -12.23 6.88 -0.47
C ARG A 28 -13.68 7.21 -0.86
N ARG A 29 -14.39 6.29 -1.52
CA ARG A 29 -15.79 6.51 -1.94
C ARG A 29 -16.77 6.47 -0.78
N VAL A 30 -16.46 5.71 0.27
CA VAL A 30 -17.35 5.50 1.41
C VAL A 30 -16.91 6.27 2.66
N ASP A 31 -15.86 7.08 2.55
CA ASP A 31 -15.25 7.86 3.63
C ASP A 31 -14.96 7.01 4.88
N ARG A 32 -14.23 5.90 4.70
CA ARG A 32 -13.84 4.99 5.79
C ARG A 32 -12.36 4.65 5.75
N PRO A 33 -11.73 4.37 6.90
CA PRO A 33 -10.34 3.93 6.94
C PRO A 33 -10.16 2.58 6.23
N VAL A 34 -8.99 2.37 5.63
CA VAL A 34 -8.50 1.03 5.24
C VAL A 34 -7.87 0.38 6.46
N TYR A 35 -8.27 -0.85 6.75
CA TYR A 35 -7.75 -1.64 7.86
C TYR A 35 -6.92 -2.81 7.35
N LEU A 36 -5.67 -2.88 7.80
CA LEU A 36 -4.76 -4.00 7.66
C LEU A 36 -4.81 -4.83 8.95
N PRO A 37 -5.43 -6.03 8.93
CA PRO A 37 -5.50 -6.88 10.12
C PRO A 37 -4.13 -7.48 10.47
N PRO A 38 -4.04 -8.28 11.55
CA PRO A 38 -2.83 -9.05 11.83
C PRO A 38 -2.42 -9.93 10.65
N GLY A 39 -1.14 -9.93 10.30
CA GLY A 39 -0.58 -10.68 9.19
C GLY A 39 0.69 -10.05 8.62
N THR A 40 1.33 -10.78 7.72
CA THR A 40 2.41 -10.28 6.87
C THR A 40 1.88 -10.04 5.47
N PHE A 41 1.89 -8.81 4.98
CA PHE A 41 1.47 -8.48 3.63
C PHE A 41 2.67 -8.14 2.78
N ARG A 42 2.78 -8.77 1.60
CA ARG A 42 3.82 -8.43 0.63
C ARG A 42 3.34 -7.28 -0.26
N ILE A 43 4.10 -6.21 -0.37
CA ILE A 43 3.83 -5.02 -1.18
C ILE A 43 5.10 -4.75 -2.00
N ASP A 44 5.12 -5.23 -3.24
CA ASP A 44 6.34 -5.21 -4.07
C ASP A 44 6.51 -3.90 -4.89
N ARG A 45 5.60 -2.95 -4.69
CA ARG A 45 5.56 -1.67 -5.42
C ARG A 45 5.06 -0.52 -4.56
N HIS A 46 5.13 0.67 -5.12
CA HIS A 46 4.67 1.89 -4.50
C HIS A 46 3.14 1.91 -4.56
N VAL A 47 2.49 1.89 -3.39
CA VAL A 47 1.04 2.07 -3.27
C VAL A 47 0.76 3.47 -2.72
N VAL A 48 0.06 4.28 -3.50
CA VAL A 48 -0.30 5.65 -3.14
C VAL A 48 -1.51 5.65 -2.20
N VAL A 49 -1.42 6.34 -1.07
CA VAL A 49 -2.44 6.31 0.01
C VAL A 49 -3.08 7.67 0.30
N ASP A 50 -3.19 8.56 -0.69
CA ASP A 50 -3.78 9.88 -0.47
C ASP A 50 -5.29 9.87 -0.18
N ASP A 51 -5.73 10.85 0.62
CA ASP A 51 -7.11 11.08 1.05
C ASP A 51 -7.76 9.87 1.72
N VAL A 52 -6.97 9.01 2.36
CA VAL A 52 -7.48 7.86 3.09
C VAL A 52 -6.61 7.55 4.30
N THR A 53 -7.25 7.24 5.43
CA THR A 53 -6.53 6.73 6.60
C THR A 53 -6.26 5.24 6.42
N ILE A 54 -5.01 4.81 6.63
CA ILE A 54 -4.64 3.40 6.75
C ILE A 54 -4.31 3.09 8.21
N VAL A 55 -4.93 2.04 8.75
CA VAL A 55 -4.77 1.60 10.13
C VAL A 55 -4.35 0.14 10.16
N GLY A 56 -3.26 -0.16 10.86
CA GLY A 56 -2.84 -1.53 11.17
C GLY A 56 -3.33 -2.01 12.54
N ALA A 57 -3.15 -3.30 12.83
CA ALA A 57 -3.42 -3.89 14.14
C ALA A 57 -2.28 -3.66 15.17
N GLY A 58 -1.36 -2.73 14.89
CA GLY A 58 -0.15 -2.47 15.67
C GLY A 58 1.09 -3.09 15.04
N ASN A 59 2.27 -2.51 15.34
CA ASN A 59 3.54 -2.82 14.67
C ASN A 59 3.97 -4.28 14.80
N TRP A 60 3.59 -4.96 15.88
CA TRP A 60 3.88 -6.38 16.11
C TRP A 60 2.93 -7.33 15.39
N HIS A 61 1.80 -6.83 14.90
CA HIS A 61 0.71 -7.65 14.35
C HIS A 61 0.56 -7.44 12.85
N THR A 62 0.71 -6.22 12.35
CA THR A 62 0.64 -5.91 10.92
C THR A 62 2.05 -5.64 10.39
N ILE A 63 2.58 -6.59 9.62
CA ILE A 63 3.90 -6.50 9.01
C ILE A 63 3.73 -6.25 7.52
N LEU A 64 4.32 -5.18 7.01
CA LEU A 64 4.47 -4.94 5.58
C LEU A 64 5.90 -5.31 5.17
N LYS A 65 6.03 -6.16 4.16
CA LYS A 65 7.31 -6.49 3.52
C LYS A 65 7.20 -6.25 2.03
N GLY A 66 8.30 -6.06 1.35
CA GLY A 66 8.29 -5.95 -0.12
C GLY A 66 9.60 -6.44 -0.71
N ARG A 67 9.55 -6.85 -1.97
CA ARG A 67 10.74 -7.09 -2.77
C ARG A 67 10.97 -5.87 -3.65
N GLN A 68 12.03 -5.13 -3.33
CA GLN A 68 12.55 -4.11 -4.22
C GLN A 68 13.02 -4.77 -5.53
N VAL A 69 12.63 -4.20 -6.67
CA VAL A 69 13.03 -4.65 -8.00
C VAL A 69 13.84 -3.55 -8.67
N THR A 70 14.97 -3.90 -9.29
CA THR A 70 15.74 -2.99 -10.14
C THR A 70 14.97 -2.74 -11.43
N LEU A 71 14.75 -1.47 -11.75
CA LEU A 71 14.10 -1.07 -12.99
C LEU A 71 15.05 -1.25 -14.16
N ALA A 72 14.53 -1.68 -15.32
CA ALA A 72 15.32 -1.79 -16.55
C ALA A 72 15.85 -0.41 -17.01
N GLU A 73 15.06 0.63 -16.78
CA GLU A 73 15.41 2.03 -17.00
C GLU A 73 15.00 2.85 -15.77
N PRO A 74 15.71 3.93 -15.41
CA PRO A 74 15.30 4.80 -14.31
C PRO A 74 13.89 5.37 -14.54
N ALA A 75 13.10 5.48 -13.48
CA ALA A 75 11.81 6.16 -13.51
C ALA A 75 11.99 7.68 -13.76
N PRO A 76 10.93 8.43 -14.15
CA PRO A 76 11.03 9.87 -14.44
C PRO A 76 11.58 10.73 -13.31
N ASP A 77 11.48 10.25 -12.07
CA ASP A 77 12.04 10.85 -10.85
C ASP A 77 13.52 10.49 -10.60
N GLY A 78 14.13 9.72 -11.50
CA GLY A 78 15.51 9.21 -11.38
C GLY A 78 15.65 7.93 -10.55
N SER A 79 14.57 7.39 -9.99
CA SER A 79 14.59 6.17 -9.18
C SER A 79 15.04 4.97 -10.01
N ARG A 80 15.97 4.17 -9.49
CA ARG A 80 16.50 2.95 -10.15
C ARG A 80 15.85 1.66 -9.65
N HIS A 81 15.01 1.76 -8.63
CA HIS A 81 14.36 0.64 -7.98
C HIS A 81 12.90 0.97 -7.70
N THR A 82 12.05 -0.07 -7.59
CA THR A 82 10.68 0.11 -7.09
C THR A 82 10.70 0.51 -5.61
N GLY A 83 10.03 1.61 -5.27
CA GLY A 83 9.68 1.88 -3.87
C GLY A 83 8.73 0.79 -3.38
N VAL A 84 8.97 0.24 -2.20
CA VAL A 84 8.14 -0.81 -1.61
C VAL A 84 7.44 -0.30 -0.37
N GLY A 85 6.11 -0.34 -0.37
CA GLY A 85 5.32 0.11 0.78
C GLY A 85 4.22 1.10 0.41
N LEU A 86 3.78 1.83 1.43
CA LEU A 86 2.65 2.76 1.38
C LEU A 86 3.18 4.18 1.49
N TYR A 87 2.76 5.06 0.58
CA TYR A 87 3.29 6.41 0.47
C TYR A 87 2.20 7.41 0.12
N GLY A 88 2.25 8.60 0.74
CA GLY A 88 1.48 9.75 0.26
C GLY A 88 2.23 10.45 -0.87
N ARG A 89 1.51 11.11 -1.78
CA ARG A 89 2.14 12.05 -2.72
C ARG A 89 2.67 13.27 -1.97
N SER A 90 3.61 13.98 -2.57
CA SER A 90 4.01 15.29 -2.05
C SER A 90 2.83 16.27 -2.09
N ALA A 91 2.80 17.25 -1.19
CA ALA A 91 1.75 18.26 -1.18
C ALA A 91 1.66 19.04 -2.52
N ALA A 92 2.81 19.24 -3.18
CA ALA A 92 2.90 19.90 -4.49
C ALA A 92 2.25 19.08 -5.63
N GLU A 93 2.18 17.75 -5.47
CA GLU A 93 1.58 16.81 -6.44
C GLU A 93 0.15 16.39 -6.06
N GLY A 94 -0.47 17.13 -5.13
CA GLY A 94 -1.83 16.87 -4.67
C GLY A 94 -1.93 15.72 -3.66
N GLY A 95 -0.89 15.55 -2.83
CA GLY A 95 -0.94 14.71 -1.64
C GLY A 95 -1.92 15.23 -0.58
N SER A 96 -2.25 14.35 0.36
CA SER A 96 -3.21 14.65 1.45
C SER A 96 -2.79 15.89 2.26
N ARG A 97 -3.77 16.68 2.74
CA ARG A 97 -3.56 17.85 3.60
C ARG A 97 -3.83 17.56 5.08
#